data_AF-A0ABD2IHV0-F1
#
_entry.id   AF-A0ABD2IHV0-F1
#
_cell.length_a   1.000
_cell.length_b   1.000
_cell.length_c   1.000
_cell.angle_alpha   90.00
_cell.angle_beta   90.00
_cell.angle_gamma   90.00
#
_symmetry.space_group_name_H-M   'P 1'
#
loop_
_entity.id
_entity.type
_entity.pdbx_description
1 polymer ?
#
loop_
_entity_poly.entity_id
_entity_poly.type
_entity_poly.pdbx_seq_one_letter_code
_entity_poly.pdbx_strand_id
1 'polypeptide(L)'
;MEEPKDRCAHLEGKELIIGESLSVEEYAELLLGFLVQKQPIKAKYCYTRAIEKFERNQQLMQIWELGDPICKQNFDKALRICNATTLGEALQPYVEELKRRLTSVQLFTMTNSYSSIGLSKFAQLVGLDESSGTVQELLQKCNWTVAEDGFISPVRNAELMQAIESLNDAKFGTGFDIKFAERGVGGATESDSNFDNLKSLIDSTMFFDAMAVQ
;
A
#
# COMPACT_ATOMS: atom_id res chain seq x y z
N MET A 1 -20.47 -12.21 -3.10
CA MET A 1 -19.26 -11.93 -3.89
C MET A 1 -18.12 -12.56 -3.12
N GLU A 2 -17.28 -13.36 -3.77
CA GLU A 2 -16.10 -13.98 -3.13
C GLU A 2 -15.15 -12.87 -2.64
N GLU A 3 -14.58 -12.99 -1.44
CA GLU A 3 -13.63 -11.99 -0.96
C GLU A 3 -12.31 -12.08 -1.74
N PRO A 4 -11.59 -10.96 -1.96
CA PRO A 4 -10.32 -10.97 -2.71
C PRO A 4 -9.28 -11.98 -2.21
N LYS A 5 -9.17 -12.17 -0.89
CA LYS A 5 -8.24 -13.16 -0.31
C LYS A 5 -8.61 -14.59 -0.70
N ASP A 6 -9.91 -14.91 -0.69
CA ASP A 6 -10.43 -16.24 -0.99
C ASP A 6 -10.31 -16.51 -2.49
N ARG A 7 -10.61 -15.48 -3.30
CA ARG A 7 -10.44 -15.48 -4.75
C ARG A 7 -8.99 -15.76 -5.16
N CYS A 8 -8.03 -15.13 -4.50
CA CYS A 8 -6.60 -15.38 -4.71
C CYS A 8 -6.24 -16.85 -4.44
N ALA A 9 -6.69 -17.41 -3.31
CA ALA A 9 -6.46 -18.81 -2.97
C ALA A 9 -7.13 -19.77 -3.95
N HIS A 10 -8.35 -19.44 -4.42
CA HIS A 10 -9.07 -20.20 -5.43
C HIS A 10 -8.31 -20.25 -6.77
N LEU A 11 -7.83 -19.10 -7.25
CA LEU A 11 -7.05 -19.00 -8.49
C LEU A 11 -5.70 -19.73 -8.39
N GLU A 12 -5.01 -19.62 -7.25
CA GLU A 12 -3.77 -20.38 -6.99
C GLU A 12 -4.03 -21.89 -7.04
N GLY A 13 -5.11 -22.35 -6.39
CA GLY A 13 -5.51 -23.75 -6.41
C GLY A 13 -5.90 -24.27 -7.81
N LYS A 14 -6.67 -23.47 -8.56
CA LYS A 14 -7.05 -23.75 -9.94
C LYS A 14 -5.82 -23.97 -10.82
N GLU A 15 -4.82 -23.09 -10.73
CA GLU A 15 -3.59 -23.21 -11.52
C GLU A 15 -2.68 -24.35 -11.04
N LEU A 16 -2.33 -24.37 -9.75
CA LEU A 16 -1.20 -25.17 -9.26
C LEU A 16 -1.59 -26.56 -8.72
N ILE A 17 -2.85 -26.75 -8.32
CA ILE A 17 -3.34 -28.01 -7.76
C ILE A 17 -4.12 -28.78 -8.83
N ILE A 18 -5.07 -28.09 -9.48
CA ILE A 18 -5.91 -28.71 -10.52
C ILE A 18 -5.17 -28.79 -11.86
N GLY A 19 -4.26 -27.85 -12.13
CA GLY A 19 -3.54 -27.77 -13.40
C GLY A 19 -4.33 -27.06 -14.51
N GLU A 20 -5.37 -26.30 -14.15
CA GLU A 20 -6.15 -25.54 -15.11
C GLU A 20 -5.40 -24.27 -15.57
N SER A 21 -5.60 -23.93 -16.84
CA SER A 21 -5.05 -22.72 -17.42
C SER A 21 -5.83 -21.49 -16.96
N LEU A 22 -5.15 -20.54 -16.32
CA LEU A 22 -5.71 -19.23 -16.04
C LEU A 22 -5.71 -18.34 -17.30
N SER A 23 -6.70 -17.44 -17.36
CA SER A 23 -6.73 -16.32 -18.32
C SER A 23 -5.77 -15.20 -17.90
N VAL A 24 -5.58 -14.20 -18.77
CA VAL A 24 -4.75 -13.01 -18.45
C VAL A 24 -5.32 -12.26 -17.26
N GLU A 25 -6.64 -12.09 -17.21
CA GLU A 25 -7.37 -11.38 -16.17
C GLU A 25 -7.25 -12.12 -14.82
N GLU A 26 -7.35 -13.45 -14.85
CA GLU A 26 -7.14 -14.29 -13.67
C GLU A 26 -5.69 -14.22 -13.17
N TYR A 27 -4.69 -14.18 -14.05
CA TYR A 27 -3.30 -13.95 -13.63
C TYR A 27 -3.08 -12.54 -13.08
N ALA A 28 -3.70 -11.53 -13.67
CA ALA A 28 -3.61 -10.15 -13.20
C ALA A 28 -4.17 -10.02 -11.78
N GLU A 29 -5.34 -10.62 -11.53
CA GLU A 29 -5.96 -10.68 -10.21
C GLU A 29 -5.10 -11.47 -9.20
N LEU A 30 -4.63 -12.65 -9.58
CA LEU A 30 -3.77 -13.49 -8.73
C LEU A 30 -2.45 -12.78 -8.36
N LEU A 31 -1.83 -12.11 -9.33
CA LEU A 31 -0.59 -11.37 -9.15
C LEU A 31 -0.75 -10.22 -8.14
N LEU A 32 -1.79 -9.39 -8.32
CA LEU A 32 -2.13 -8.33 -7.38
C LEU A 32 -2.52 -8.87 -6.00
N GLY A 33 -3.26 -9.98 -5.96
CA GLY A 33 -3.62 -10.68 -4.75
C GLY A 33 -2.39 -11.09 -3.92
N PHE A 34 -1.36 -11.65 -4.55
CA PHE A 34 -0.10 -11.97 -3.87
C PHE A 34 0.65 -10.72 -3.39
N LEU A 35 0.68 -9.64 -4.17
CA LEU A 35 1.34 -8.40 -3.76
C LEU A 35 0.68 -7.81 -2.51
N VAL A 36 -0.65 -7.72 -2.52
CA VAL A 36 -1.43 -7.19 -1.39
C VAL A 36 -1.26 -8.06 -0.15
N GLN A 37 -1.24 -9.39 -0.30
CA GLN A 37 -1.06 -10.34 0.81
C GLN A 37 0.40 -10.47 1.31
N LYS A 38 1.31 -9.56 0.93
CA LYS A 38 2.74 -9.60 1.30
C LYS A 38 3.40 -10.93 0.90
N GLN A 39 3.09 -11.43 -0.29
CA GLN A 39 3.70 -12.62 -0.87
C GLN A 39 4.49 -12.26 -2.14
N PRO A 40 5.47 -11.33 -2.08
CA PRO A 40 6.16 -10.80 -3.27
C PRO A 40 6.93 -11.87 -4.05
N ILE A 41 7.41 -12.91 -3.37
CA ILE A 41 8.09 -14.04 -4.03
C ILE A 41 7.09 -14.88 -4.84
N LYS A 42 5.90 -15.14 -4.28
CA LYS A 42 4.83 -15.83 -5.03
C LYS A 42 4.34 -14.96 -6.19
N ALA A 43 4.18 -13.65 -5.98
CA ALA A 43 3.88 -12.69 -7.04
C ALA A 43 4.92 -12.76 -8.18
N LYS A 44 6.22 -12.76 -7.85
CA LYS A 44 7.29 -12.91 -8.83
C LYS A 44 7.16 -14.18 -9.66
N TYR A 45 6.97 -15.32 -9.01
CA TYR A 45 6.81 -16.59 -9.73
C TYR A 45 5.51 -16.64 -10.53
N CYS A 46 4.43 -16.07 -10.03
CA CYS A 46 3.17 -15.91 -10.75
C CYS A 46 3.38 -15.10 -12.04
N TYR A 47 4.04 -13.95 -11.94
CA TYR A 47 4.38 -13.12 -13.09
C TYR A 47 5.24 -13.87 -14.10
N THR A 48 6.30 -14.54 -13.66
CA THR A 48 7.17 -15.34 -14.55
C THR A 48 6.38 -16.38 -15.33
N ARG A 49 5.52 -17.17 -14.67
CA ARG A 49 4.66 -18.14 -15.36
C ARG A 49 3.68 -17.48 -16.33
N ALA A 50 3.08 -16.37 -15.92
CA ALA A 50 2.09 -15.66 -16.72
C ALA A 50 2.71 -15.10 -18.02
N ILE A 51 3.91 -14.51 -17.97
CA ILE A 51 4.57 -13.93 -19.15
C ILE A 51 5.24 -14.98 -20.05
N GLU A 52 5.59 -16.15 -19.53
CA GLU A 52 5.99 -17.30 -20.36
C GLU A 52 4.83 -17.78 -21.25
N LYS A 53 3.60 -17.69 -20.73
CA LYS A 53 2.38 -18.08 -21.44
C LYS A 53 1.81 -16.97 -22.32
N PHE A 54 1.86 -15.73 -21.83
CA PHE A 54 1.28 -14.54 -22.47
C PHE A 54 2.38 -13.51 -22.72
N GLU A 55 3.28 -13.83 -23.66
CA GLU A 55 4.46 -13.01 -23.96
C GLU A 55 4.06 -11.56 -24.25
N ARG A 56 4.77 -10.60 -23.64
CA ARG A 56 4.60 -9.14 -23.84
C ARG A 56 3.20 -8.60 -23.55
N ASN A 57 2.39 -9.30 -22.76
CA ASN A 57 1.10 -8.79 -22.33
C ASN A 57 1.26 -7.52 -21.49
N GLN A 58 0.70 -6.41 -21.97
CA GLN A 58 0.89 -5.08 -21.38
C GLN A 58 0.30 -4.96 -19.97
N GLN A 59 -0.85 -5.59 -19.72
CA GLN A 59 -1.50 -5.53 -18.41
C GLN A 59 -0.64 -6.22 -17.34
N LEU A 60 -0.13 -7.43 -17.64
CA LEU A 60 0.74 -8.15 -16.73
C LEU A 60 2.07 -7.42 -16.48
N MET A 61 2.65 -6.83 -17.54
CA MET A 61 3.86 -6.02 -17.42
C MET A 61 3.63 -4.77 -16.55
N GLN A 62 2.53 -4.04 -16.78
CA GLN A 62 2.16 -2.86 -15.99
C GLN A 62 1.96 -3.23 -14.51
N ILE A 63 1.30 -4.35 -14.22
CA ILE A 63 1.16 -4.82 -12.83
C ILE A 63 2.53 -5.17 -12.24
N TRP A 64 3.43 -5.77 -13.02
CA TRP A 64 4.76 -6.11 -12.54
C TRP A 64 5.66 -4.90 -12.26
N GLU A 65 5.42 -3.76 -12.91
CA GLU A 65 6.08 -2.50 -12.56
C GLU A 65 5.79 -2.08 -11.11
N LEU A 66 4.62 -2.45 -10.56
CA LEU A 66 4.30 -2.31 -9.13
C LEU A 66 5.07 -3.35 -8.28
N GLY A 67 5.10 -4.60 -8.76
CA GLY A 67 5.63 -5.75 -8.01
C GLY A 67 7.15 -5.77 -7.84
N ASP A 68 7.90 -5.34 -8.86
CA ASP A 68 9.37 -5.39 -8.84
C ASP A 68 9.99 -4.52 -7.73
N PRO A 69 9.60 -3.24 -7.53
CA PRO A 69 10.06 -2.45 -6.39
C PRO A 69 9.69 -3.04 -5.04
N ILE A 70 8.50 -3.63 -4.90
CA ILE A 70 8.06 -4.29 -3.66
C ILE A 70 8.95 -5.48 -3.33
N CYS A 71 9.30 -6.30 -4.33
CA CYS A 71 10.25 -7.40 -4.16
C CYS A 71 11.63 -6.92 -3.70
N LYS A 72 12.03 -5.71 -4.11
CA LYS A 72 13.30 -5.06 -3.76
C LYS A 72 13.23 -4.19 -2.51
N GLN A 73 12.08 -4.18 -1.81
CA GLN A 73 11.81 -3.32 -0.65
C GLN A 73 11.99 -1.82 -0.93
N ASN A 74 11.85 -1.41 -2.19
CA ASN A 74 11.87 0.00 -2.59
C ASN A 74 10.43 0.53 -2.58
N PHE A 75 9.93 0.79 -1.36
CA PHE A 75 8.53 1.16 -1.13
C PHE A 75 8.20 2.59 -1.56
N ASP A 76 9.17 3.52 -1.56
CA ASP A 76 8.96 4.87 -2.10
C ASP A 76 8.71 4.83 -3.61
N LYS A 77 9.50 4.04 -4.35
CA LYS A 77 9.22 3.81 -5.77
C LYS A 77 7.92 3.07 -5.99
N ALA A 78 7.63 2.04 -5.19
CA ALA A 78 6.37 1.29 -5.28
C ALA A 78 5.15 2.21 -5.12
N LEU A 79 5.14 3.08 -4.10
CA LEU A 79 4.07 4.04 -3.84
C LEU A 79 3.88 5.01 -5.00
N ARG A 80 4.97 5.58 -5.53
CA ARG A 80 4.90 6.48 -6.70
C ARG A 80 4.27 5.81 -7.91
N ILE A 81 4.67 4.56 -8.20
CA ILE A 81 4.09 3.81 -9.32
C ILE A 81 2.62 3.51 -9.03
N CYS A 82 2.26 3.11 -7.81
CA CYS A 82 0.86 2.91 -7.45
C CYS A 82 0.04 4.19 -7.68
N ASN A 83 0.53 5.35 -7.24
CA ASN A 83 -0.16 6.64 -7.40
C ASN A 83 -0.38 7.02 -8.87
N ALA A 84 0.55 6.64 -9.75
CA ALA A 84 0.44 6.86 -11.19
C ALA A 84 -0.35 5.75 -11.93
N THR A 85 -0.67 4.64 -11.28
CA THR A 85 -1.25 3.47 -11.93
C THR A 85 -2.77 3.47 -11.83
N THR A 86 -3.40 3.45 -12.99
CA THR A 86 -4.84 3.18 -13.15
C THR A 86 -5.00 1.88 -13.91
N LEU A 87 -5.69 0.92 -13.30
CA LEU A 87 -6.10 -0.35 -13.91
C LEU A 87 -7.62 -0.34 -14.14
N GLY A 88 -8.13 -1.38 -14.81
CA GLY A 88 -9.57 -1.56 -14.97
C GLY A 88 -10.31 -1.66 -13.63
N GLU A 89 -11.60 -1.32 -13.62
CA GLU A 89 -12.44 -1.21 -12.41
C GLU A 89 -12.34 -2.43 -11.47
N ALA A 90 -12.21 -3.64 -12.03
CA ALA A 90 -12.09 -4.86 -11.25
C ALA A 90 -10.78 -4.97 -10.46
N LEU A 91 -9.69 -4.38 -10.96
CA LEU A 91 -8.34 -4.50 -10.38
C LEU A 91 -7.93 -3.27 -9.56
N GLN A 92 -8.54 -2.11 -9.79
CA GLN A 92 -8.23 -0.88 -9.06
C GLN A 92 -8.30 -1.06 -7.53
N PRO A 93 -9.29 -1.76 -6.94
CA PRO A 93 -9.34 -1.97 -5.49
C PRO A 93 -8.09 -2.61 -4.89
N TYR A 94 -7.37 -3.46 -5.64
CA TYR A 94 -6.11 -4.06 -5.19
C TYR A 94 -4.96 -3.05 -5.19
N VAL A 95 -4.89 -2.16 -6.19
CA VAL A 95 -3.88 -1.10 -6.26
C VAL A 95 -4.05 -0.14 -5.10
N GLU A 96 -5.30 0.22 -4.79
CA GLU A 96 -5.61 1.11 -3.67
C GLU A 96 -5.30 0.47 -2.32
N GLU A 97 -5.60 -0.82 -2.16
CA GLU A 97 -5.17 -1.55 -0.97
C GLU A 97 -3.65 -1.62 -0.84
N LEU A 98 -2.94 -1.80 -1.96
CA LEU A 98 -1.49 -1.82 -1.98
C LEU A 98 -0.89 -0.48 -1.54
N LYS A 99 -1.46 0.65 -2.01
CA LYS A 99 -1.08 2.00 -1.54
C LYS A 99 -1.26 2.14 -0.04
N ARG A 100 -2.46 1.85 0.49
CA ARG A 100 -2.74 1.93 1.94
C ARG A 100 -1.74 1.14 2.75
N ARG A 101 -1.46 -0.10 2.33
CA ARG A 101 -0.49 -1.00 2.98
C ARG A 101 0.93 -0.45 2.94
N LEU A 102 1.39 0.05 1.79
CA LEU A 102 2.73 0.62 1.64
C LEU A 102 2.89 1.92 2.45
N THR A 103 1.89 2.79 2.44
CA THR A 103 1.89 4.02 3.27
C THR A 103 1.96 3.67 4.76
N SER A 104 1.18 2.68 5.20
CA SER A 104 1.21 2.17 6.57
C SER A 104 2.62 1.73 7.00
N VAL A 105 3.30 0.95 6.14
CA VAL A 105 4.68 0.51 6.38
C VAL A 105 5.64 1.69 6.47
N GLN A 106 5.51 2.67 5.58
CA GLN A 106 6.40 3.84 5.58
C GLN A 106 6.21 4.71 6.82
N LEU A 107 4.96 5.02 7.19
CA LEU A 107 4.64 5.76 8.42
C LEU A 107 5.18 5.03 9.65
N PHE A 108 4.97 3.72 9.75
CA PHE A 108 5.50 2.91 10.82
C PHE A 108 7.04 2.95 10.87
N THR A 109 7.69 2.76 9.72
CA THR A 109 9.15 2.78 9.62
C THR A 109 9.72 4.12 10.04
N MET A 110 9.12 5.22 9.57
CA MET A 110 9.56 6.58 9.93
C MET A 110 9.46 6.82 11.43
N THR A 111 8.33 6.47 12.02
CA THR A 111 8.05 6.60 13.46
C THR A 111 9.07 5.88 14.35
N ASN A 112 9.65 4.77 13.87
CA ASN A 112 10.59 3.95 14.65
C ASN A 112 12.07 4.16 14.27
N SER A 113 12.36 4.86 13.17
CA SER A 113 13.72 4.96 12.62
C SER A 113 14.25 6.38 12.54
N TYR A 114 13.39 7.40 12.61
CA TYR A 114 13.80 8.80 12.51
C TYR A 114 13.45 9.55 13.78
N SER A 115 14.45 10.20 14.38
CA SER A 115 14.24 11.24 15.40
C SER A 115 13.89 12.59 14.77
N SER A 116 14.32 12.81 13.52
CA SER A 116 14.03 13.99 12.72
C SER A 116 14.17 13.64 11.23
N ILE A 117 13.28 14.16 10.38
CA ILE A 117 13.27 13.93 8.94
C ILE A 117 12.87 15.23 8.21
N GLY A 118 13.58 15.58 7.13
CA GLY A 118 13.22 16.75 6.33
C GLY A 118 11.89 16.53 5.59
N LEU A 119 11.09 17.59 5.46
CA LEU A 119 9.78 17.56 4.79
C LEU A 119 9.83 16.93 3.39
N SER A 120 10.80 17.34 2.57
CA SER A 120 11.02 16.78 1.24
C SER A 120 11.23 15.26 1.24
N LYS A 121 12.00 14.76 2.21
CA LYS A 121 12.26 13.32 2.33
C LYS A 121 11.03 12.58 2.81
N PHE A 122 10.28 13.15 3.75
CA PHE A 122 8.99 12.61 4.19
C PHE A 122 8.03 12.47 3.00
N ALA A 123 7.81 13.54 2.24
CA ALA A 123 6.96 13.55 1.06
C ALA A 123 7.37 12.47 0.04
N GLN A 124 8.69 12.35 -0.24
CA GLN A 124 9.21 11.27 -1.07
C GLN A 124 8.87 9.87 -0.55
N LEU A 125 9.03 9.61 0.75
CA LEU A 125 8.82 8.29 1.35
C LEU A 125 7.35 7.86 1.30
N VAL A 126 6.42 8.81 1.40
CA VAL A 126 4.97 8.55 1.26
C VAL A 126 4.47 8.66 -0.19
N GLY A 127 5.38 8.93 -1.14
CA GLY A 127 5.05 8.99 -2.57
C GLY A 127 4.23 10.19 -3.00
N LEU A 128 4.32 11.31 -2.27
CA LEU A 128 3.58 12.54 -2.53
C LEU A 128 4.53 13.68 -2.95
N ASP A 129 3.97 14.70 -3.61
CA ASP A 129 4.67 15.96 -3.84
C ASP A 129 4.74 16.78 -2.55
N GLU A 130 5.90 17.37 -2.24
CA GLU A 130 6.12 18.17 -1.03
C GLU A 130 5.17 19.37 -0.91
N SER A 131 4.79 19.96 -2.04
CA SER A 131 3.90 21.12 -2.12
C SER A 131 2.42 20.73 -2.06
N SER A 132 2.10 19.44 -2.09
CA SER A 132 0.73 18.95 -2.07
C SER A 132 0.08 19.24 -0.71
N GLY A 133 -1.17 19.72 -0.74
CA GLY A 133 -1.99 19.86 0.47
C GLY A 133 -2.15 18.54 1.23
N THR A 134 -2.08 17.41 0.53
CA THR A 134 -2.17 16.07 1.15
C THR A 134 -1.00 15.79 2.08
N VAL A 135 0.21 16.28 1.81
CA VAL A 135 1.35 16.11 2.73
C VAL A 135 1.04 16.78 4.06
N GLN A 136 0.47 17.98 4.04
CA GLN A 136 0.08 18.70 5.25
C GLN A 136 -1.06 18.00 5.99
N GLU A 137 -2.08 17.53 5.27
CA GLU A 137 -3.18 16.78 5.88
C GLU A 137 -2.72 15.46 6.50
N LEU A 138 -1.76 14.78 5.87
CA LEU A 138 -1.18 13.55 6.40
C LEU A 138 -0.38 13.82 7.68
N LEU A 139 0.42 14.89 7.71
CA LEU A 139 1.15 15.31 8.91
C LEU A 139 0.20 15.64 10.06
N GLN A 140 -0.87 16.40 9.79
CA GLN A 140 -1.89 16.70 10.78
C GLN A 140 -2.54 15.43 11.36
N LYS A 141 -2.87 14.45 10.52
CA LYS A 141 -3.44 13.17 10.97
C LYS A 141 -2.45 12.32 11.76
N CYS A 142 -1.16 12.43 11.45
CA CYS A 142 -0.11 11.79 12.24
C CYS A 142 0.20 12.55 13.55
N ASN A 143 -0.42 13.72 13.74
CA ASN A 143 -0.08 14.68 14.79
C ASN A 143 1.41 15.07 14.77
N TRP A 144 1.94 15.27 13.56
CA TRP A 144 3.31 15.70 13.32
C TRP A 144 3.29 17.13 12.79
N THR A 145 4.27 17.92 13.24
CA THR A 145 4.42 19.31 12.82
C THR A 145 5.76 19.51 12.12
N VAL A 146 5.78 20.44 11.16
CA VAL A 146 7.01 20.89 10.52
C VAL A 146 7.55 22.05 11.36
N ALA A 147 8.79 21.93 11.83
CA ALA A 147 9.50 23.01 12.51
C ALA A 147 9.94 24.10 11.52
N GLU A 148 10.35 25.26 12.04
CA GLU A 148 10.77 26.40 11.22
C GLU A 148 11.96 26.10 10.30
N ASP A 149 12.78 25.10 10.65
CA ASP A 149 13.92 24.63 9.86
C ASP A 149 13.52 23.65 8.74
N GLY A 150 12.24 23.34 8.58
CA GLY A 150 11.71 22.43 7.55
C GLY A 150 11.79 20.95 7.93
N PHE A 151 12.09 20.63 9.19
CA PHE A 151 12.15 19.25 9.68
C PHE A 151 10.90 18.85 10.46
N ILE A 152 10.55 17.58 10.36
CA ILE A 152 9.48 16.93 11.12
C ILE A 152 10.14 16.06 12.17
N SER A 153 9.53 15.98 13.35
CA SER A 153 9.90 15.00 14.39
C SER A 153 8.82 13.92 14.46
N PRO A 154 9.00 12.76 13.81
CA PRO A 154 8.03 11.66 13.88
C PRO A 154 7.88 11.19 15.33
N VAL A 155 6.66 11.29 15.87
CA VAL A 155 6.35 10.82 17.22
C VAL A 155 5.50 9.56 17.15
N ARG A 156 5.93 8.53 17.87
CA ARG A 156 5.12 7.35 18.14
C ARG A 156 4.06 7.69 19.17
N ASN A 157 2.80 7.59 18.80
CA ASN A 157 1.66 7.70 19.71
C ASN A 157 0.65 6.58 19.42
N ALA A 158 -0.25 6.33 20.37
CA ALA A 158 -1.19 5.21 20.29
C ALA A 158 -2.18 5.39 19.13
N GLU A 159 -2.61 6.63 18.91
CA GLU A 159 -3.57 7.03 17.88
C GLU A 159 -3.04 6.72 16.47
N LEU A 160 -1.82 7.16 16.16
CA LEU A 160 -1.15 6.89 14.88
C LEU A 160 -0.97 5.39 14.66
N MET A 161 -0.57 4.67 15.70
CA MET A 161 -0.34 3.24 15.60
C MET A 161 -1.65 2.48 15.32
N GLN A 162 -2.75 2.86 15.96
CA GLN A 162 -4.09 2.34 15.67
C GLN A 162 -4.54 2.70 14.24
N ALA A 163 -4.25 3.94 13.79
CA ALA A 163 -4.54 4.37 12.43
C ALA A 163 -3.83 3.47 11.39
N ILE A 164 -2.53 3.24 11.59
CA ILE A 164 -1.68 2.39 10.74
C ILE A 164 -2.24 0.97 10.65
N GLU A 165 -2.75 0.40 11.75
CA GLU A 165 -3.39 -0.91 11.71
C GLU A 165 -4.70 -0.91 10.92
N SER A 166 -5.51 0.15 11.08
CA SER A 166 -6.84 0.28 10.44
C SER A 166 -6.79 0.54 8.92
N LEU A 167 -5.62 0.93 8.40
CA LEU A 167 -5.44 1.18 6.96
C LEU A 167 -5.51 -0.09 6.10
N ASN A 168 -5.28 -1.26 6.70
CA ASN A 168 -5.32 -2.53 5.99
C ASN A 168 -6.76 -3.08 5.96
N ASP A 169 -7.31 -3.33 4.78
CA ASP A 169 -8.61 -3.97 4.64
C ASP A 169 -8.47 -5.51 4.69
N ALA A 170 -9.06 -6.10 5.73
CA ALA A 170 -8.96 -7.52 6.03
C ALA A 170 -9.53 -8.44 4.92
N LYS A 171 -10.41 -7.93 4.04
CA LYS A 171 -10.96 -8.72 2.91
C LYS A 171 -9.88 -9.11 1.90
N PHE A 172 -8.77 -8.38 1.87
CA PHE A 172 -7.59 -8.71 1.06
C PHE A 172 -6.56 -9.56 1.80
N GLY A 173 -6.88 -10.05 2.99
CA GLY A 173 -6.00 -10.89 3.80
C GLY A 173 -5.00 -10.08 4.63
N THR A 174 -4.02 -10.76 5.23
CA THR A 174 -3.09 -10.14 6.18
C THR A 174 -2.15 -9.15 5.49
N GLY A 175 -2.04 -7.95 6.06
CA GLY A 175 -1.15 -6.87 5.63
C GLY A 175 0.31 -7.11 5.94
N PHE A 176 1.10 -6.05 5.85
CA PHE A 176 2.47 -6.10 6.34
C PHE A 176 2.48 -6.26 7.87
N ASP A 177 3.28 -7.19 8.40
CA ASP A 177 3.47 -7.35 9.84
C ASP A 177 3.97 -6.04 10.47
N ILE A 178 3.05 -5.32 11.10
CA ILE A 178 3.35 -4.19 11.97
C ILE A 178 3.11 -4.71 13.40
N LYS A 179 3.93 -5.68 13.84
CA LYS A 179 3.76 -6.24 15.18
C LYS A 179 4.33 -5.28 16.21
N PHE A 180 3.48 -4.98 17.18
CA PHE A 180 3.79 -4.17 18.34
C PHE A 180 4.61 -5.00 19.32
N ALA A 181 5.87 -4.64 19.54
CA ALA A 181 6.46 -4.91 20.83
C ALA A 181 5.82 -3.90 21.80
N GLU A 182 4.79 -4.33 22.52
CA GLU A 182 4.27 -3.59 23.67
C GLU A 182 5.42 -3.41 24.68
N ARG A 183 5.95 -2.19 24.78
CA ARG A 183 6.48 -1.70 26.06
C ARG A 183 5.32 -0.92 26.66
N GLY A 184 4.62 -1.59 27.56
CA GLY A 184 3.26 -1.25 27.96
C GLY A 184 3.06 0.14 28.52
N VAL A 185 1.89 0.68 28.23
CA VAL A 185 1.07 1.44 29.17
C VAL A 185 -0.37 1.08 28.82
N GLY A 186 -1.06 0.41 29.74
CA GLY A 186 -2.47 0.06 29.59
C GLY A 186 -3.34 1.32 29.62
N GLY A 187 -4.19 1.45 28.63
CA GLY A 187 -5.26 2.44 28.58
C GLY A 187 -6.22 2.05 27.46
N ALA A 188 -7.38 1.51 27.82
CA ALA A 188 -8.46 1.34 26.87
C ALA A 188 -8.94 2.74 26.43
N THR A 189 -8.75 3.08 25.17
CA THR A 189 -9.32 4.29 24.58
C THR A 189 -10.37 3.87 23.57
N GLU A 190 -11.60 4.33 23.80
CA GLU A 190 -12.73 4.20 22.90
C GLU A 190 -12.33 4.71 21.50
N SER A 191 -12.67 3.94 20.47
CA SER A 191 -12.33 4.24 19.08
C SER A 191 -13.06 5.49 18.61
N ASP A 192 -12.40 6.63 18.71
CA ASP A 192 -12.94 7.89 18.22
C ASP A 192 -12.93 7.91 16.68
N SER A 193 -13.99 8.47 16.13
CA SER A 193 -14.39 8.59 14.72
C SER A 193 -13.44 9.41 13.84
N ASN A 194 -12.21 9.64 14.27
CA ASN A 194 -11.23 10.49 13.58
C ASN A 194 -10.39 9.73 12.53
N PHE A 195 -10.38 8.39 12.55
CA PHE A 195 -9.53 7.58 11.66
C PHE A 195 -10.14 7.22 10.30
N ASP A 196 -11.47 7.28 10.16
CA ASP A 196 -12.11 7.27 8.83
C ASP A 196 -11.49 8.35 7.93
N ASN A 197 -10.96 9.43 8.53
CA ASN A 197 -10.32 10.52 7.83
C ASN A 197 -8.92 10.19 7.27
N LEU A 198 -8.15 9.22 7.79
CA LEU A 198 -6.84 8.86 7.24
C LEU A 198 -7.00 7.89 6.07
N LYS A 199 -7.85 6.88 6.25
CA LYS A 199 -8.25 6.00 5.17
C LYS A 199 -8.87 6.80 4.04
N SER A 200 -9.83 7.69 4.35
CA SER A 200 -10.42 8.56 3.33
C SER A 200 -9.43 9.54 2.72
N LEU A 201 -8.39 10.00 3.42
CA LEU A 201 -7.35 10.85 2.84
C LEU A 201 -6.52 10.10 1.80
N ILE A 202 -6.03 8.91 2.17
CA ILE A 202 -5.27 8.07 1.23
C ILE A 202 -6.17 7.69 0.05
N ASP A 203 -7.45 7.45 0.34
CA ASP A 203 -8.45 7.15 -0.67
C ASP A 203 -8.91 8.38 -1.48
N SER A 204 -8.72 9.61 -1.00
CA SER A 204 -9.11 10.86 -1.69
C SER A 204 -7.95 11.49 -2.45
N THR A 205 -6.70 11.20 -2.05
CA THR A 205 -5.52 11.46 -2.88
C THR A 205 -5.64 10.78 -4.25
N MET A 206 -6.51 9.78 -4.35
CA MET A 206 -6.90 9.11 -5.59
C MET A 206 -7.61 9.99 -6.63
N PHE A 207 -7.95 11.25 -6.34
CA PHE A 207 -8.70 12.09 -7.30
C PHE A 207 -7.98 13.34 -7.81
N PHE A 208 -6.89 13.83 -7.18
CA PHE A 208 -6.39 15.18 -7.50
C PHE A 208 -5.03 15.30 -8.20
N ASP A 209 -4.19 14.26 -8.27
CA ASP A 209 -2.91 14.37 -9.02
C ASP A 209 -2.98 13.90 -10.48
N ALA A 210 -4.16 13.49 -10.96
CA ALA A 210 -4.39 13.20 -12.39
C ALA A 210 -4.69 14.46 -13.24
N MET A 211 -4.68 15.67 -12.66
CA MET A 211 -4.98 16.93 -13.37
C MET A 211 -3.82 17.94 -13.41
N ALA A 212 -2.57 17.48 -13.41
CA ALA A 212 -1.41 18.34 -13.67
C ALA A 212 -0.64 17.94 -14.94
N VAL A 213 -1.35 17.64 -16.04
CA VAL A 213 -0.79 17.71 -17.40
C VAL A 213 -1.87 18.21 -18.36
N GLN A 214 -1.99 19.53 -18.50
CA GLN A 214 -2.34 20.22 -19.76
C GLN A 214 -1.66 21.58 -19.80
#